data_AF-A0A967LFA8-F1
#
_entry.id   AF-A0A967LFA8-F1
#
_cell.length_a   1.000
_cell.length_b   1.000
_cell.length_c   1.000
_cell.angle_alpha   90.00
_cell.angle_beta   90.00
_cell.angle_gamma   90.00
#
_symmetry.space_group_name_H-M   'P 1'
#
loop_
_entity.id
_entity.type
_entity.pdbx_description
1 polymer ?
#
loop_
_entity_poly.entity_id
_entity_poly.type
_entity_poly.pdbx_seq_one_letter_code
_entity_poly.pdbx_strand_id
1 'polypeptide(L)'
;MKICYVCPDLGIPVDGTKGASAHVRGLVRAFDSMGHQVTVVAGAAESDDGGLEVPVTVVPRPATHRGLPLEESPRLVRALGHLWNNIELEQVLDGVCRTFQPDLLYERYSPFGAATGQVARARGLPHILEVNALLAEEGRKYRGQALGEACSFLEEISFRT
;
A
#
# COMPACT_ATOMS: atom_id res chain seq x y z
N MET A 1 -10.14 -18.61 -5.35
CA MET A 1 -9.72 -17.41 -6.12
C MET A 1 -8.32 -17.01 -5.71
N LYS A 2 -7.62 -16.30 -6.59
CA LYS A 2 -6.32 -15.69 -6.35
C LYS A 2 -6.51 -14.23 -5.93
N ILE A 3 -6.11 -13.88 -4.72
CA ILE A 3 -6.28 -12.54 -4.15
C ILE A 3 -4.89 -11.92 -3.98
N CYS A 4 -4.69 -10.74 -4.58
CA CYS A 4 -3.56 -9.89 -4.25
C CYS A 4 -4.00 -8.88 -3.19
N TYR A 5 -3.53 -9.06 -1.95
CA TYR A 5 -3.77 -8.11 -0.87
C TYR A 5 -2.69 -7.03 -0.92
N VAL A 6 -3.10 -5.77 -1.01
CA VAL A 6 -2.19 -4.64 -1.20
C VAL A 6 -2.25 -3.73 0.03
N CYS A 7 -1.10 -3.54 0.69
CA CYS A 7 -0.93 -2.60 1.78
C CYS A 7 0.23 -1.64 1.46
N PRO A 8 -0.02 -0.54 0.73
CA PRO A 8 1.04 0.35 0.28
C PRO A 8 1.54 1.32 1.38
N ASP A 9 0.96 1.29 2.58
CA ASP A 9 1.31 2.23 3.65
C ASP A 9 2.70 1.96 4.23
N LEU A 10 3.62 2.91 4.01
CA LEU A 10 4.98 2.88 4.53
C LEU A 10 5.05 2.86 6.08
N GLY A 11 3.98 3.29 6.75
CA GLY A 11 3.86 3.32 8.21
C GLY A 11 3.29 2.05 8.84
N ILE A 12 2.91 1.06 8.03
CA ILE A 12 2.29 -0.20 8.47
C ILE A 12 3.14 -1.37 7.93
N PRO A 13 4.21 -1.75 8.65
CA PRO A 13 4.87 -3.02 8.38
C PRO A 13 3.87 -4.16 8.63
N VAL A 14 3.72 -5.10 7.67
CA VAL A 14 2.68 -6.14 7.72
C VAL A 14 2.87 -7.15 8.87
N ASP A 15 4.11 -7.34 9.30
CA ASP A 15 4.56 -8.07 10.50
C ASP A 15 4.59 -7.22 11.78
N GLY A 16 4.33 -5.92 11.69
CA GLY A 16 4.42 -5.01 12.82
C GLY A 16 3.48 -5.35 13.98
N THR A 17 3.72 -4.73 15.13
CA THR A 17 2.92 -4.94 16.36
C THR A 17 1.71 -4.01 16.47
N LYS A 18 1.53 -3.07 15.52
CA LYS A 18 0.41 -2.12 15.51
C LYS A 18 -0.91 -2.83 15.22
N GLY A 19 -2.02 -2.25 15.70
CA GLY A 19 -3.37 -2.73 15.38
C GLY A 19 -3.64 -2.82 13.87
N ALA A 20 -3.13 -1.88 13.08
CA ALA A 20 -3.25 -1.92 11.62
C ALA A 20 -2.50 -3.11 10.98
N SER A 21 -1.33 -3.47 11.51
CA SER A 21 -0.58 -4.66 11.07
C SER A 21 -1.32 -5.94 11.47
N ALA A 22 -1.86 -6.00 12.69
CA ALA A 22 -2.68 -7.11 13.14
C ALA A 22 -3.94 -7.29 12.29
N HIS A 23 -4.56 -6.19 11.85
CA HIS A 23 -5.69 -6.20 10.91
C HIS A 23 -5.31 -6.82 9.56
N VAL A 24 -4.19 -6.39 8.95
CA VAL A 24 -3.68 -6.97 7.70
C VAL A 24 -3.48 -8.48 7.86
N ARG A 25 -2.79 -8.92 8.93
CA ARG A 25 -2.58 -10.36 9.17
C ARG A 25 -3.88 -11.13 9.38
N GLY A 26 -4.84 -10.52 10.09
CA GLY A 26 -6.15 -11.12 10.33
C GLY A 26 -6.90 -11.37 9.02
N LEU A 27 -6.97 -10.37 8.13
CA LEU A 27 -7.64 -10.51 6.83
C LEU A 27 -6.91 -11.50 5.91
N VAL A 28 -5.59 -11.41 5.80
CA VAL A 28 -4.79 -12.33 4.97
C VAL A 28 -5.00 -13.78 5.42
N ARG A 29 -4.92 -14.04 6.74
CA ARG A 29 -5.19 -15.39 7.30
C ARG A 29 -6.62 -15.83 7.09
N ALA A 30 -7.59 -14.93 7.20
CA ALA A 30 -8.99 -15.26 6.95
C ALA A 30 -9.18 -15.70 5.48
N PHE A 31 -8.66 -14.94 4.52
CA PHE A 31 -8.72 -15.32 3.10
C PHE A 31 -8.05 -16.67 2.84
N ASP A 32 -6.84 -16.88 3.37
CA ASP A 32 -6.13 -18.15 3.21
C ASP A 32 -6.90 -19.32 3.84
N SER A 33 -7.44 -19.15 5.06
CA SER A 33 -8.24 -20.18 5.75
C SER A 33 -9.56 -20.55 5.04
N MET A 34 -10.08 -19.64 4.21
CA MET A 34 -11.25 -19.89 3.36
C MET A 34 -10.89 -20.61 2.04
N GLY A 35 -9.61 -20.96 1.83
CA GLY A 35 -9.13 -21.67 0.65
C GLY A 35 -8.82 -20.77 -0.55
N HIS A 36 -8.65 -19.47 -0.34
CA HIS A 36 -8.15 -18.57 -1.38
C HIS A 36 -6.63 -18.68 -1.49
N GLN A 37 -6.08 -18.54 -2.70
CA GLN A 37 -4.64 -18.34 -2.87
C GLN A 37 -4.36 -16.86 -2.66
N VAL A 38 -3.50 -16.51 -1.71
CA VAL A 38 -3.23 -15.11 -1.35
C VAL A 38 -1.76 -14.78 -1.61
N THR A 39 -1.51 -13.60 -2.16
CA THR A 39 -0.19 -12.96 -2.17
C THR A 39 -0.34 -11.55 -1.62
N VAL A 40 0.70 -11.03 -0.97
CA VAL A 40 0.69 -9.70 -0.37
C VAL A 40 1.70 -8.81 -1.07
N VAL A 41 1.28 -7.60 -1.44
CA VAL A 41 2.17 -6.51 -1.84
C VAL A 41 2.17 -5.45 -0.76
N ALA A 42 3.31 -5.21 -0.12
CA ALA A 42 3.42 -4.37 1.06
C ALA A 42 4.40 -3.21 0.86
N GLY A 43 4.06 -2.01 1.33
CA GLY A 43 5.00 -0.88 1.38
C GLY A 43 6.08 -1.03 2.46
N ALA A 44 5.86 -1.92 3.44
CA ALA A 44 6.76 -2.17 4.55
C ALA A 44 6.63 -3.60 5.10
N ALA A 45 7.76 -4.22 5.43
CA ALA A 45 7.89 -5.42 6.25
C ALA A 45 9.23 -5.34 7.03
N GLU A 46 9.30 -5.99 8.19
CA GLU A 46 10.50 -6.10 9.05
C GLU A 46 11.24 -7.45 8.84
N SER A 47 10.53 -8.51 8.46
CA SER A 47 11.04 -9.82 8.03
C SER A 47 10.82 -10.04 6.54
N ASP A 48 11.60 -10.95 5.95
CA ASP A 48 11.55 -11.26 4.52
C ASP A 48 10.18 -11.78 4.05
N ASP A 49 9.44 -12.45 4.94
CA ASP A 49 8.09 -13.00 4.71
C ASP A 49 6.97 -12.14 5.30
N GLY A 50 7.29 -10.99 5.91
CA GLY A 50 6.30 -10.15 6.59
C GLY A 50 5.51 -10.84 7.71
N GLY A 51 6.04 -11.93 8.30
CA GLY A 51 5.42 -12.69 9.39
C GLY A 51 4.12 -13.39 8.98
N LEU A 52 3.97 -13.64 7.67
CA LEU A 52 2.80 -14.25 7.04
C LEU A 52 3.19 -15.58 6.38
N GLU A 53 2.29 -16.55 6.44
CA GLU A 53 2.48 -17.86 5.78
C GLU A 53 2.11 -17.83 4.29
N VAL A 54 2.11 -16.64 3.69
CA VAL A 54 1.81 -16.41 2.27
C VAL A 54 2.93 -15.57 1.63
N PRO A 55 3.14 -15.63 0.32
CA PRO A 55 4.16 -14.81 -0.33
C PRO A 55 3.94 -13.32 -0.08
N VAL A 56 5.01 -12.62 0.31
CA VAL A 56 5.02 -11.16 0.50
C VAL A 56 6.05 -10.54 -0.43
N THR A 57 5.62 -9.56 -1.23
CA THR A 57 6.49 -8.71 -2.03
C THR A 57 6.51 -7.31 -1.43
N VAL A 58 7.67 -6.90 -0.92
CA VAL A 58 7.86 -5.53 -0.43
C VAL A 58 8.14 -4.60 -1.60
N VAL A 59 7.38 -3.51 -1.71
CA VAL A 59 7.59 -2.47 -2.72
C VAL A 59 8.96 -1.83 -2.49
N PRO A 60 9.85 -1.83 -3.50
CA PRO A 60 11.16 -1.21 -3.39
C PRO A 60 11.01 0.26 -3.00
N ARG A 61 11.87 0.70 -2.08
CA ARG A 61 12.01 2.12 -1.79
C ARG A 61 13.30 2.60 -2.43
N PRO A 62 13.31 3.77 -3.09
CA PRO A 62 14.55 4.38 -3.50
C PRO A 62 15.40 4.58 -2.24
N ALA A 63 16.72 4.41 -2.36
CA ALA A 63 17.68 4.63 -1.27
C ALA A 63 17.78 6.11 -0.90
N THR A 64 16.66 6.70 -0.52
CA THR A 64 16.50 8.09 -0.11
C THR A 64 16.86 8.17 1.37
N HIS A 65 18.16 8.12 1.69
CA HIS A 65 18.73 8.71 2.92
C HIS A 65 20.19 8.34 3.21
N ARG A 66 20.83 7.37 2.54
CA ARG A 66 22.28 7.16 2.73
C ARG A 66 23.07 8.12 1.85
N GLY A 67 23.05 9.42 2.17
CA GLY A 67 24.05 10.38 1.67
C GLY A 67 23.55 11.62 0.91
N LEU A 68 22.24 11.84 0.75
CA LEU A 68 21.73 13.12 0.26
C LEU A 68 21.49 14.06 1.45
N PRO A 69 22.15 15.22 1.53
CA PRO A 69 21.87 16.23 2.54
C PRO A 69 20.56 16.92 2.19
N LEU A 70 19.45 16.23 2.43
CA LEU A 70 18.14 16.84 2.37
C LEU A 70 17.97 17.63 3.67
N GLU A 71 18.23 18.94 3.63
CA GLU A 71 17.80 19.90 4.66
C GLU A 71 16.26 20.08 4.65
N GLU A 72 15.53 19.01 4.36
CA GLU A 72 14.10 19.03 4.13
C GLU A 72 13.34 18.49 5.33
N SER A 73 12.11 18.99 5.50
CA SER A 73 11.24 18.52 6.58
C SER A 73 11.04 17.00 6.49
N PRO A 74 11.19 16.24 7.59
CA PRO A 74 10.88 14.80 7.61
C PRO A 74 9.47 14.47 7.11
N ARG A 75 8.53 15.40 7.26
CA ARG A 75 7.16 15.29 6.77
C ARG A 75 7.07 15.38 5.25
N LEU A 76 7.87 16.25 4.64
CA LEU A 76 7.96 16.37 3.18
C LEU A 76 8.63 15.13 2.59
N VAL A 77 9.73 14.66 3.18
CA VAL A 77 10.39 13.42 2.75
C VAL A 77 9.43 12.23 2.81
N ARG A 78 8.64 12.12 3.88
CA ARG A 78 7.59 11.09 3.99
C ARG A 78 6.52 11.23 2.90
N ALA A 79 6.03 12.44 2.63
CA ALA A 79 5.03 12.69 1.58
C ALA A 79 5.55 12.31 0.19
N LEU A 80 6.78 12.71 -0.14
CA LEU A 80 7.46 12.33 -1.39
C LEU A 80 7.67 10.82 -1.48
N GLY A 81 7.97 10.16 -0.36
CA GLY A 81 8.05 8.70 -0.29
C GLY A 81 6.74 8.02 -0.69
N HIS A 82 5.58 8.52 -0.23
CA HIS A 82 4.28 7.99 -0.65
C HIS A 82 3.99 8.24 -2.15
N LEU A 83 4.36 9.41 -2.68
CA LEU A 83 4.22 9.69 -4.11
C LEU A 83 5.08 8.74 -4.95
N TRP A 84 6.34 8.54 -4.56
CA TRP A 84 7.22 7.58 -5.22
C TRP A 84 6.69 6.15 -5.13
N ASN A 85 6.14 5.78 -3.97
CA ASN A 85 5.59 4.45 -3.75
C ASN A 85 4.47 4.10 -4.75
N ASN A 86 3.72 5.07 -5.27
CA ASN A 86 2.76 4.81 -6.35
C ASN A 86 3.43 4.29 -7.62
N ILE A 87 4.57 4.88 -8.01
CA ILE A 87 5.31 4.50 -9.22
C ILE A 87 5.85 3.07 -9.10
N GLU A 88 6.48 2.76 -7.97
CA GLU A 88 7.04 1.42 -7.72
C GLU A 88 5.94 0.38 -7.55
N LEU A 89 4.85 0.74 -6.85
CA LEU A 89 3.72 -0.15 -6.66
C LEU A 89 3.07 -0.53 -7.98
N GLU A 90 2.95 0.39 -8.93
CA GLU A 90 2.44 0.09 -10.27
C GLU A 90 3.28 -1.00 -10.95
N GLN A 91 4.61 -0.87 -10.95
CA GLN A 91 5.53 -1.86 -11.54
C GLN A 91 5.45 -3.23 -10.85
N VAL A 92 5.42 -3.24 -9.52
CA VAL A 92 5.30 -4.46 -8.72
C VAL A 92 3.98 -5.16 -9.00
N LEU A 93 2.87 -4.42 -8.99
CA LEU A 93 1.55 -4.98 -9.28
C LEU A 93 1.44 -5.49 -10.71
N ASP A 94 2.07 -4.83 -11.67
CA ASP A 94 2.15 -5.32 -13.05
C ASP A 94 2.87 -6.66 -13.14
N GLY A 95 3.97 -6.82 -12.40
CA GLY A 95 4.69 -8.10 -12.27
C GLY A 95 3.81 -9.18 -11.65
N VAL A 96 3.15 -8.87 -10.53
CA VAL A 96 2.22 -9.78 -9.84
C VAL A 96 1.04 -10.17 -10.76
N CYS A 97 0.49 -9.22 -11.51
CA CYS A 97 -0.59 -9.49 -12.46
C CYS A 97 -0.18 -10.46 -13.57
N ARG A 98 1.09 -10.43 -14.00
CA ARG A 98 1.62 -11.36 -15.02
C ARG A 98 1.91 -12.74 -14.45
N THR A 99 2.46 -12.82 -13.24
CA THR A 99 2.95 -14.08 -12.67
C THR A 99 1.89 -14.79 -11.85
N PHE A 100 1.30 -14.10 -10.88
CA PHE A 100 0.28 -14.64 -10.00
C PHE A 100 -1.08 -14.70 -10.69
N GLN A 101 -1.41 -13.71 -11.53
CA GLN A 101 -2.71 -13.55 -12.19
C GLN A 101 -3.87 -13.51 -11.17
N PRO A 102 -3.95 -12.46 -10.33
CA PRO A 102 -5.01 -12.34 -9.34
C PRO A 102 -6.38 -12.18 -10.00
N ASP A 103 -7.40 -12.74 -9.37
CA ASP A 103 -8.82 -12.53 -9.72
C ASP A 103 -9.36 -11.24 -9.07
N LEU A 104 -8.66 -10.71 -8.06
CA LEU A 104 -9.07 -9.57 -7.23
C LEU A 104 -7.84 -8.85 -6.67
N LEU A 105 -7.85 -7.51 -6.71
CA LEU A 105 -6.99 -6.67 -5.89
C LEU A 105 -7.78 -6.18 -4.66
N TYR A 106 -7.31 -6.51 -3.46
CA TYR A 106 -7.88 -6.01 -2.20
C TYR A 106 -6.89 -5.00 -1.59
N GLU A 107 -7.17 -3.71 -1.67
CA GLU A 107 -6.30 -2.65 -1.17
C GLU A 107 -6.75 -2.17 0.21
N ARG A 108 -5.82 -2.10 1.16
CA ARG A 108 -5.97 -1.27 2.34
C ARG A 108 -5.47 0.14 2.03
N TYR A 109 -6.38 1.12 2.07
CA TYR A 109 -6.04 2.49 1.69
C TYR A 109 -4.86 3.06 2.50
N SER A 110 -4.02 3.84 1.83
CA SER A 110 -2.84 4.50 2.40
C SER A 110 -2.77 5.98 1.96
N PRO A 111 -2.07 6.85 2.71
CA PRO A 111 -1.95 8.26 2.31
C PRO A 111 -1.34 8.38 0.91
N PHE A 112 -1.91 9.26 0.07
CA PHE A 112 -1.53 9.45 -1.34
C PHE A 112 -1.70 8.21 -2.25
N GLY A 113 -2.24 7.09 -1.77
CA GLY A 113 -2.39 5.88 -2.56
C GLY A 113 -3.36 6.11 -3.72
N ALA A 114 -2.94 5.75 -4.94
CA ALA A 114 -3.75 5.78 -6.17
C ALA A 114 -3.38 4.72 -7.21
N ALA A 115 -2.19 4.10 -7.09
CA ALA A 115 -1.69 3.18 -8.11
C ALA A 115 -2.49 1.86 -8.21
N THR A 116 -2.95 1.28 -7.11
CA THR A 116 -3.66 -0.01 -7.16
C THR A 116 -4.96 0.07 -7.95
N GLY A 117 -5.78 1.11 -7.72
CA GLY A 117 -6.99 1.35 -8.51
C GLY A 117 -6.70 1.61 -9.99
N GLN A 118 -5.59 2.28 -10.32
CA GLN A 118 -5.17 2.49 -11.72
C GLN A 118 -4.79 1.16 -12.40
N VAL A 119 -3.99 0.32 -11.73
CA VAL A 119 -3.61 -1.00 -12.23
C VAL A 119 -4.84 -1.89 -12.39
N ALA A 120 -5.75 -1.90 -11.41
CA ALA A 120 -6.98 -2.69 -11.49
C ALA A 120 -7.80 -2.32 -12.73
N ARG A 121 -8.01 -1.01 -12.96
CA ARG A 121 -8.73 -0.51 -14.13
C ARG A 121 -8.03 -0.89 -15.44
N ALA A 122 -6.72 -0.69 -15.53
CA ALA A 122 -5.95 -1.02 -16.73
C ALA A 122 -5.98 -2.52 -17.06
N ARG A 123 -6.09 -3.37 -16.04
CA ARG A 123 -6.13 -4.83 -16.17
C ARG A 123 -7.55 -5.40 -16.22
N GLY A 124 -8.59 -4.58 -16.04
CA GLY A 124 -9.97 -5.03 -15.95
C GLY A 124 -10.24 -5.94 -14.74
N LEU A 125 -9.48 -5.77 -13.66
CA LEU A 125 -9.60 -6.57 -12.44
C LEU A 125 -10.59 -5.92 -11.46
N PRO A 126 -11.41 -6.72 -10.75
CA PRO A 126 -12.10 -6.26 -9.56
C PRO A 126 -11.13 -5.63 -8.56
N HIS A 127 -11.53 -4.50 -7.99
CA HIS A 127 -10.79 -3.76 -6.97
C HIS A 127 -11.68 -3.51 -5.76
N ILE A 128 -11.23 -3.91 -4.57
CA ILE A 128 -11.87 -3.55 -3.30
C ILE A 128 -10.93 -2.62 -2.57
N LEU A 129 -11.38 -1.39 -2.32
CA LEU A 129 -10.66 -0.40 -1.54
C LEU A 129 -11.23 -0.33 -0.12
N GLU A 130 -10.44 -0.77 0.86
CA GLU A 130 -10.76 -0.68 2.29
C GLU A 130 -10.33 0.69 2.84
N VAL A 131 -11.31 1.59 2.97
CA VAL A 131 -11.12 2.94 3.52
C VAL A 131 -11.34 2.92 5.03
N ASN A 132 -10.24 2.86 5.80
CA ASN A 132 -10.29 2.88 7.26
C ASN A 132 -10.50 4.28 7.86
N ALA A 133 -10.11 5.31 7.13
CA ALA A 133 -10.24 6.72 7.50
C ALA A 133 -10.06 7.60 6.26
N LEU A 134 -10.49 8.86 6.35
CA LEU A 134 -10.14 9.92 5.41
C LEU A 134 -8.73 10.40 5.76
N LEU A 135 -7.72 9.77 5.16
CA LEU A 135 -6.32 9.95 5.54
C LEU A 135 -5.77 11.32 5.16
N ALA A 136 -6.33 11.97 4.13
CA ALA A 136 -6.00 13.35 3.81
C ALA A 136 -6.47 14.31 4.91
N GLU A 137 -7.72 14.17 5.37
CA GLU A 137 -8.27 15.00 6.46
C GLU A 137 -7.56 14.71 7.79
N GLU A 138 -7.39 13.43 8.15
CA GLU A 138 -6.67 13.01 9.35
C GLU A 138 -5.23 13.52 9.34
N GLY A 139 -4.54 13.39 8.20
CA GLY A 139 -3.17 13.85 8.00
C GLY A 139 -3.01 15.35 8.21
N ARG A 140 -3.95 16.14 7.66
CA ARG A 140 -4.00 17.60 7.84
C ARG A 140 -4.26 17.97 9.30
N LYS A 141 -5.22 17.30 9.96
CA LYS A 141 -5.69 17.66 11.31
C LYS A 141 -4.73 17.24 12.42
N TYR A 142 -4.13 16.06 12.32
CA TYR A 142 -3.40 15.45 13.45
C TYR A 142 -1.91 15.20 13.18
N ARG A 143 -1.48 15.13 11.91
CA ARG A 143 -0.13 14.68 11.57
C ARG A 143 0.75 15.78 10.96
N GLY A 144 0.16 16.94 10.64
CA GLY A 144 0.84 18.02 9.93
C GLY A 144 1.36 17.56 8.57
N GLN A 145 0.59 16.72 7.87
CA GLN A 145 0.96 16.10 6.60
C GLN A 145 1.39 17.15 5.57
N ALA A 146 2.63 17.04 5.08
CA ALA A 146 3.10 17.85 3.96
C ALA A 146 2.39 17.44 2.67
N LEU A 147 2.28 18.36 1.70
CA LEU A 147 1.59 18.14 0.43
C LEU A 147 0.11 17.73 0.59
N GLY A 148 -0.60 18.36 1.55
CA GLY A 148 -1.98 18.01 1.88
C GLY A 148 -2.97 18.12 0.71
N GLU A 149 -2.80 19.09 -0.18
CA GLU A 149 -3.63 19.24 -1.39
C GLU A 149 -3.44 18.05 -2.34
N ALA A 150 -2.20 17.63 -2.57
CA ALA A 150 -1.90 16.44 -3.37
C ALA A 150 -2.47 15.16 -2.73
N CYS A 151 -2.38 15.04 -1.39
CA CYS A 151 -2.97 13.92 -0.66
C CYS A 151 -4.49 13.87 -0.86
N SER A 152 -5.17 15.02 -0.76
CA SER A 152 -6.64 15.13 -0.91
C SER A 152 -7.06 14.81 -2.34
N PHE A 153 -6.35 15.34 -3.33
CA PHE A 153 -6.61 15.08 -4.75
C PHE A 153 -6.47 13.59 -5.09
N LEU A 154 -5.41 12.93 -4.61
CA LEU A 154 -5.22 11.50 -4.85
C LEU A 154 -6.24 10.64 -4.10
N GLU A 155 -6.65 11.04 -2.89
CA GLU A 155 -7.75 10.38 -2.16
C GLU A 155 -9.06 10.41 -2.96
N GLU A 156 -9.43 11.57 -3.50
CA GLU A 156 -10.62 11.69 -4.36
C GLU A 156 -10.56 10.82 -5.61
N ILE A 157 -9.38 10.68 -6.22
CA ILE A 157 -9.18 9.80 -7.38
C ILE A 157 -9.40 8.34 -7.00
N SER A 158 -8.81 7.90 -5.88
CA SER A 158 -8.87 6.51 -5.45
C SER A 158 -10.27 6.07 -5.03
N PHE A 159 -11.10 6.99 -4.56
CA PHE A 159 -12.50 6.68 -4.23
C PHE A 159 -13.42 6.59 -5.46
N ARG A 160 -12.91 6.94 -6.65
CA ARG A 160 -13.64 6.88 -7.93
C ARG A 160 -13.16 5.74 -8.85
N THR A 161 -12.16 4.97 -8.43
CA THR A 161 -11.58 3.85 -9.18
C THR A 161 -12.23 2.53 -8.81
#